data_AF-A0A933DVN2-F1
#
_entry.id   AF-A0A933DVN2-F1
#
_cell.length_a   1.000
_cell.length_b   1.000
_cell.length_c   1.000
_cell.angle_alpha   90.00
_cell.angle_beta   90.00
_cell.angle_gamma   90.00
#
_symmetry.space_group_name_H-M   'P 1'
#
loop_
_entity.id
_entity.type
_entity.pdbx_description
1 polymer ?
#
loop_
_entity_poly.entity_id
_entity_poly.type
_entity_poly.pdbx_seq_one_letter_code
_entity_poly.pdbx_strand_id
1 'polypeptide(L)' 'MSVITIPKKAAKEDLVVIPRKEYEELLTFRKLREFTPTVTIRKALKRSERNLRSGKTLSYDDLRRQLGFTN' A
#
# COMPACT_ATOMS: atom_id res chain seq x y z
N MET A 1 0.33 30.76 -19.79
CA MET A 1 -0.92 30.58 -19.03
C MET A 1 -1.87 29.75 -19.87
N SER A 2 -2.09 28.48 -19.54
CA SER A 2 -3.09 27.68 -20.25
C SER A 2 -4.44 27.83 -19.56
N VAL A 3 -5.44 28.34 -20.28
CA VAL A 3 -6.81 28.40 -19.78
C VAL A 3 -7.42 27.00 -19.90
N ILE A 4 -7.81 26.41 -18.78
CA ILE A 4 -8.49 25.11 -18.73
C ILE A 4 -9.98 25.38 -18.54
N THR A 5 -10.77 25.06 -19.55
CA THR A 5 -12.23 25.28 -19.52
C THR A 5 -12.93 24.02 -19.04
N ILE A 6 -13.63 24.10 -17.89
CA ILE A 6 -14.39 22.98 -17.34
C ILE A 6 -15.88 23.18 -17.67
N PRO A 7 -16.56 22.22 -18.33
CA PRO A 7 -17.99 22.32 -18.61
C PRO A 7 -18.82 22.42 -17.32
N LYS A 8 -19.79 23.35 -17.27
CA LYS A 8 -20.67 23.54 -16.10
C LYS A 8 -21.41 22.27 -15.64
N LYS A 9 -21.64 21.32 -16.56
CA LYS A 9 -22.26 20.02 -16.24
C LYS A 9 -21.36 19.12 -15.40
N ALA A 10 -20.04 19.24 -15.53
CA ALA A 10 -19.05 18.49 -14.76
C ALA A 10 -18.79 19.09 -13.38
N ALA A 11 -19.13 20.37 -13.16
CA ALA A 11 -18.96 21.09 -11.90
C ALA A 11 -20.05 20.80 -10.85
N LYS A 12 -20.72 19.65 -10.94
CA LYS A 12 -21.75 19.24 -9.95
C LYS A 12 -21.16 18.61 -8.68
N GLU A 13 -19.89 18.19 -8.74
CA GLU A 13 -19.15 17.56 -7.65
C GLU A 13 -17.84 18.32 -7.40
N ASP A 14 -17.13 17.97 -6.32
CA ASP A 14 -15.80 18.51 -6.02
C ASP A 14 -14.79 18.08 -7.10
N LEU A 15 -14.25 19.06 -7.82
CA LEU A 15 -13.31 18.84 -8.93
C LEU A 15 -11.88 19.16 -8.51
N VAL A 16 -10.94 18.29 -8.87
CA VAL A 16 -9.51 18.50 -8.69
C VAL A 16 -8.82 18.42 -10.04
N VAL A 17 -7.97 19.40 -10.33
CA VAL A 17 -7.14 19.42 -11.54
C VAL A 17 -5.78 18.83 -11.19
N ILE A 18 -5.41 17.74 -11.87
CA ILE A 18 -4.11 17.09 -11.71
C ILE A 18 -3.44 16.86 -13.07
N PRO A 19 -2.10 16.86 -13.13
CA PRO A 19 -1.36 16.45 -14.32
C PRO A 19 -1.75 15.03 -14.76
N ARG A 20 -1.79 14.82 -16.08
CA ARG A 20 -2.13 13.53 -16.67
C ARG A 20 -1.25 12.39 -16.13
N LYS A 21 0.05 12.64 -15.99
CA LYS A 21 1.01 11.65 -15.48
C LYS A 21 0.65 11.20 -14.06
N GLU A 22 0.33 12.14 -13.18
CA GLU A 22 -0.09 11.84 -11.80
C GLU A 22 -1.40 11.06 -11.77
N TYR A 23 -2.37 11.41 -12.63
CA TYR A 23 -3.62 10.65 -12.76
C TYR A 23 -3.37 9.19 -13.17
N GLU A 24 -2.49 8.96 -14.14
CA GLU A 24 -2.14 7.61 -14.61
C GLU A 24 -1.43 6.80 -13.51
N GLU A 25 -0.54 7.43 -12.73
CA GLU A 25 0.08 6.81 -11.55
C GLU A 25 -0.97 6.44 -10.50
N LEU A 26 -1.93 7.33 -10.21
CA LEU A 26 -3.00 7.05 -9.24
C LEU A 26 -3.89 5.86 -9.66
N LEU A 27 -4.13 5.70 -10.96
CA LEU A 27 -4.87 4.54 -11.48
C LEU A 27 -4.14 3.21 -11.24
N THR A 28 -2.81 3.21 -11.13
CA THR A 28 -2.06 1.99 -10.80
C THR A 28 -2.33 1.52 -9.37
N PHE A 29 -2.50 2.44 -8.42
CA PHE A 29 -2.84 2.10 -7.03
C PHE A 29 -4.23 1.47 -6.92
N ARG A 30 -5.16 1.81 -7.83
CA ARG A 30 -6.49 1.20 -7.90
C ARG A 30 -6.46 -0.32 -8.18
N LYS A 31 -5.37 -0.83 -8.76
CA LYS A 31 -5.15 -2.27 -8.97
C LYS A 31 -4.63 -2.98 -7.74
N LEU A 32 -4.07 -2.26 -6.78
CA LEU A 32 -3.62 -2.83 -5.53
C LEU A 32 -4.85 -3.09 -4.67
N ARG A 33 -5.00 -4.34 -4.24
CA ARG A 33 -6.03 -4.69 -3.26
C ARG A 33 -5.70 -3.96 -1.97
N GLU A 34 -6.53 -3.00 -1.58
CA GLU A 34 -6.41 -2.35 -0.28
C GLU A 34 -6.53 -3.41 0.80
N PHE A 35 -5.43 -3.62 1.52
CA PHE A 35 -5.39 -4.59 2.59
C PHE A 35 -5.93 -3.95 3.85
N THR A 36 -7.12 -4.38 4.29
CA THR A 36 -7.70 -3.97 5.57
C THR A 36 -7.26 -4.94 6.66
N PRO A 37 -6.26 -4.59 7.49
CA PRO A 37 -5.73 -5.52 8.49
C PRO A 37 -6.77 -5.77 9.59
N THR A 38 -7.01 -7.03 9.89
CA THR A 38 -7.76 -7.46 11.07
C THR A 38 -7.01 -7.11 12.36
N VAL A 39 -7.70 -7.13 13.51
CA VAL A 39 -7.10 -6.81 14.82
C VAL A 39 -5.91 -7.72 15.14
N THR A 40 -5.98 -9.01 14.77
CA THR A 40 -4.90 -9.98 14.95
C THR A 40 -3.69 -9.63 14.10
N ILE A 41 -3.89 -9.23 12.85
CA ILE A 41 -2.80 -8.84 11.94
C ILE A 41 -2.14 -7.53 12.41
N ARG A 42 -2.92 -6.54 12.87
CA ARG A 42 -2.36 -5.32 13.51
C ARG A 42 -1.52 -5.69 14.74
N LYS A 43 -2.03 -6.65 15.54
CA LYS A 43 -1.34 -7.42 16.59
C LYS A 43 0.08 -7.82 16.17
N ALA A 44 0.13 -8.64 15.14
CA ALA A 44 1.32 -9.25 14.60
C ALA A 44 2.31 -8.21 14.03
N LEU A 45 1.83 -7.23 13.25
CA LEU A 45 2.69 -6.19 12.67
C LEU A 45 3.42 -5.38 13.74
N LYS A 46 2.71 -4.94 14.79
CA LYS A 46 3.35 -4.24 15.93
C LYS A 46 4.41 -5.09 16.63
N ARG A 47 4.18 -6.41 16.73
CA ARG A 47 5.16 -7.34 17.28
C ARG A 47 6.37 -7.47 16.35
N SER A 48 6.15 -7.62 15.04
CA SER A 48 7.20 -7.72 14.04
C SER A 48 8.09 -6.48 14.02
N GLU A 49 7.51 -5.28 14.12
CA GLU A 49 8.28 -4.03 14.23
C GLU A 49 9.18 -4.01 15.46
N ARG A 50 8.68 -4.43 16.62
CA ARG A 50 9.49 -4.53 17.85
C ARG A 50 10.60 -5.56 17.73
N ASN A 51 10.31 -6.71 17.13
CA ASN A 51 11.30 -7.75 16.88
C ASN A 51 12.42 -7.23 15.96
N LEU A 52 12.06 -6.56 14.87
CA LEU A 52 13.04 -5.95 13.96
C LEU A 52 13.93 -4.92 14.67
N ARG A 53 13.33 -4.01 15.45
CA ARG A 53 14.09 -3.01 16.23
C ARG A 53 15.02 -3.62 17.27
N SER A 54 14.69 -4.78 17.81
CA SER A 54 15.52 -5.52 18.78
C SER A 54 16.48 -6.51 18.12
N GLY A 55 16.61 -6.49 16.79
CA GLY A 55 17.48 -7.40 16.03
C GLY A 55 16.99 -8.85 15.99
N LYS A 56 15.79 -9.14 16.49
CA LYS A 56 15.16 -10.47 16.47
C LYS A 56 14.60 -10.75 15.09
N THR A 57 15.49 -11.13 14.18
CA THR A 57 15.17 -11.56 12.81
C THR A 57 15.41 -13.07 12.68
N LEU A 58 14.79 -13.66 11.67
CA LEU A 58 14.97 -15.06 11.34
C LEU A 58 15.78 -15.12 10.04
N SER A 59 16.87 -15.89 10.02
CA SER A 59 17.59 -16.14 8.78
C SER A 59 16.75 -17.02 7.84
N TYR A 60 17.10 -17.03 6.55
CA TYR A 60 16.40 -17.88 5.58
C TYR A 60 16.48 -19.37 5.96
N ASP A 61 17.63 -19.84 6.43
CA ASP A 61 17.83 -21.23 6.83
C ASP A 61 17.04 -21.59 8.09
N ASP A 62 16.98 -20.66 9.06
CA ASP A 62 16.18 -20.82 10.26
C ASP A 62 14.68 -20.86 9.93
N LEU A 63 14.23 -20.00 9.00
CA LEU A 63 12.86 -20.00 8.48
C LEU A 63 12.52 -21.32 7.80
N ARG A 64 13.41 -21.78 6.92
CA ARG A 64 13.24 -23.03 6.18
C ARG A 64 13.12 -24.23 7.13
N ARG A 65 13.96 -24.29 8.16
CA ARG A 65 13.91 -25.34 9.19
C ARG A 65 12.61 -25.28 10.00
N GLN A 66 12.19 -24.10 10.44
CA GLN A 66 10.97 -23.94 11.25
C GLN A 66 9.69 -24.27 10.49
N LEU A 67 9.66 -24.00 9.19
CA LEU A 67 8.52 -24.31 8.33
C LEU A 67 8.52 -25.77 7.82
N GLY A 68 9.55 -26.56 8.15
CA GLY A 68 9.65 -27.96 7.75
C GLY A 68 9.90 -28.15 6.24
N PHE A 69 10.39 -27.13 5.54
CA PHE A 69 10.72 -27.23 4.12
C PHE A 69 12.07 -27.92 3.94
N THR A 70 12.02 -29.26 3.86
CA THR A 70 13.12 -30.08 3.35
C THR A 70 13.04 -30.07 1.82
N ASN A 71 14.14 -29.75 1.13
CA ASN A 71 14.21 -30.04 -0.31
C ASN A 71 14.56 -31.51 -0.44
#